data_AF-A0A2E1XJ07-F1
#
_entry.id   AF-A0A2E1XJ07-F1
#
_cell.length_a   1.000
_cell.length_b   1.000
_cell.length_c   1.000
_cell.angle_alpha   90.00
_cell.angle_beta   90.00
_cell.angle_gamma   90.00
#
_symmetry.space_group_name_H-M   'P 1'
#
loop_
_entity.id
_entity.type
_entity.pdbx_description
1 polymer ?
#
loop_
_entity_poly.entity_id
_entity_poly.type
_entity_poly.pdbx_seq_one_letter_code
_entity_poly.pdbx_strand_id
1 'polypeptide(L)'
;MERLLEFIGGALPQEIDPFVAFSTLIIALFSWGDHMLHPDLRESIKSKVFGSGASSAKAPSTPKIFNQIFEDAFSSKHWTLVCFKRSALVSVVALTVVFLYRLLTLHTSHFGWSDQAHSIKGWLREISFAGGGALGVMLAVYLMNILTDFASLYQTRLVLRIMDDKNSIALRYVFLDALLTFLLYVLLGYTFAKITVAYLVPGIGELNYYSPLDFSVFLIDGLFNTSISDWYGKHASPPLGAYEYAKANYLNMDDSDYVLYYASFATTFLTSIWLWITAISIPLVRAVYASKNSIITRARSLLDTDKKPLQAIGVVFALLFFMFGVLVTLIGKMVELIHDVWVV
;
A
#
# COMPACT_ATOMS: atom_id res chain seq x y z
N MET A 1 6.50 6.90 -36.79
CA MET A 1 5.14 6.33 -36.59
C MET A 1 5.20 4.80 -36.50
N GLU A 2 5.83 4.09 -37.45
CA GLU A 2 6.08 2.63 -37.33
C GLU A 2 6.86 2.23 -36.07
N ARG A 3 7.98 2.90 -35.74
CA ARG A 3 8.71 2.68 -34.48
C ARG A 3 7.86 2.90 -33.22
N LEU A 4 6.87 3.81 -33.29
CA LEU A 4 5.95 4.07 -32.18
C LEU A 4 4.94 2.92 -32.02
N LEU A 5 4.49 2.33 -33.14
CA LEU A 5 3.56 1.20 -33.15
C LEU A 5 4.24 -0.13 -32.78
N GLU A 6 5.49 -0.36 -33.19
CA GLU A 6 6.30 -1.49 -32.71
C GLU A 6 6.59 -1.39 -31.21
N PHE A 7 6.89 -0.18 -30.71
CA PHE A 7 7.08 0.08 -29.28
C PHE A 7 5.80 -0.21 -28.48
N ILE A 8 4.63 0.23 -28.95
CA ILE A 8 3.35 -0.07 -28.32
C ILE A 8 3.02 -1.57 -28.43
N GLY A 9 3.34 -2.23 -29.55
CA GLY A 9 3.05 -3.65 -29.77
C GLY A 9 3.91 -4.62 -28.95
N GLY A 10 5.19 -4.30 -28.70
CA GLY A 10 6.11 -5.15 -27.94
C GLY A 10 6.05 -4.94 -26.42
N ALA A 11 5.61 -3.77 -25.96
CA ALA A 11 5.79 -3.36 -24.57
C ALA A 11 4.59 -3.64 -23.64
N LEU A 12 3.48 -4.16 -24.16
CA LEU A 12 2.23 -4.30 -23.40
C LEU A 12 1.96 -5.65 -22.67
N PRO A 13 2.54 -6.82 -22.99
CA PRO A 13 2.08 -8.06 -22.34
C PRO A 13 2.63 -8.32 -20.93
N GLN A 14 3.91 -8.05 -20.66
CA GLN A 14 4.56 -8.57 -19.44
C GLN A 14 4.50 -7.60 -18.24
N GLU A 15 4.56 -6.29 -18.46
CA GLU A 15 4.54 -5.30 -17.37
C GLU A 15 3.13 -4.94 -16.87
N ILE A 16 2.09 -5.28 -17.64
CA ILE A 16 0.70 -5.01 -17.28
C ILE A 16 0.14 -6.11 -16.35
N ASP A 17 0.75 -7.29 -16.36
CA ASP A 17 0.29 -8.46 -15.61
C ASP A 17 0.14 -8.21 -14.09
N PRO A 18 1.07 -7.51 -13.39
CA PRO A 18 0.91 -7.21 -11.96
C PRO A 18 -0.32 -6.33 -11.67
N PHE A 19 -0.61 -5.36 -12.54
CA PHE A 19 -1.76 -4.48 -12.36
C PHE A 19 -3.07 -5.23 -12.61
N VAL A 20 -3.12 -6.11 -13.61
CA VAL A 20 -4.29 -6.97 -13.87
C VAL A 20 -4.52 -7.93 -12.70
N ALA A 21 -3.47 -8.59 -12.23
CA ALA A 21 -3.54 -9.49 -11.08
C ALA A 21 -4.03 -8.76 -9.83
N PHE A 22 -3.51 -7.57 -9.54
CA PHE A 22 -3.92 -6.78 -8.38
C PHE A 22 -5.34 -6.24 -8.51
N SER A 23 -5.74 -5.72 -9.69
CA SER A 23 -7.12 -5.31 -9.95
C SER A 23 -8.10 -6.47 -9.80
N THR A 24 -7.72 -7.67 -10.26
CA THR A 24 -8.52 -8.89 -10.07
C THR A 24 -8.62 -9.26 -8.59
N LEU A 25 -7.53 -9.13 -7.83
CA LEU A 25 -7.51 -9.36 -6.39
C LEU A 25 -8.41 -8.37 -5.64
N ILE A 26 -8.38 -7.08 -6.00
CA ILE A 26 -9.29 -6.06 -5.46
C ILE A 26 -10.74 -6.48 -5.71
N ILE A 27 -11.09 -6.85 -6.94
CA ILE A 27 -12.46 -7.25 -7.28
C ILE A 27 -12.88 -8.49 -6.48
N ALA A 28 -12.01 -9.50 -6.37
CA ALA A 28 -12.26 -10.70 -5.60
C ALA A 28 -12.47 -10.39 -4.11
N LEU A 29 -11.63 -9.52 -3.54
CA LEU A 29 -11.72 -9.10 -2.15
C LEU A 29 -13.03 -8.35 -1.85
N PHE A 30 -13.40 -7.38 -2.70
CA PHE A 30 -14.64 -6.62 -2.51
C PHE A 30 -15.88 -7.47 -2.79
N SER A 31 -15.81 -8.42 -3.74
CA SER A 31 -16.88 -9.40 -3.97
C SER A 31 -17.06 -10.30 -2.76
N TRP A 32 -15.97 -10.80 -2.18
CA TRP A 32 -16.00 -11.61 -0.97
C TRP A 32 -16.53 -10.81 0.23
N GLY A 33 -16.06 -9.57 0.39
CA GLY A 33 -16.58 -8.65 1.40
C GLY A 33 -18.08 -8.43 1.27
N ASP A 34 -18.58 -8.24 0.04
CA ASP A 34 -20.02 -8.04 -0.20
C ASP A 34 -20.86 -9.26 0.20
N HIS A 35 -20.34 -10.48 0.00
CA HIS A 35 -20.96 -11.72 0.46
C HIS A 35 -21.03 -11.84 1.98
N MET A 36 -20.09 -11.23 2.70
CA MET A 36 -20.02 -11.25 4.17
C MET A 36 -20.80 -10.10 4.84
N LEU A 37 -21.31 -9.13 4.07
CA LEU A 37 -22.10 -8.02 4.61
C LEU A 37 -23.45 -8.50 5.13
N HIS A 38 -23.80 -8.06 6.34
CA HIS A 38 -25.15 -8.21 6.87
C HIS A 38 -26.17 -7.50 5.94
N PRO A 39 -27.37 -8.07 5.71
CA PRO A 39 -28.39 -7.46 4.85
C PRO A 39 -28.71 -6.01 5.19
N ASP A 40 -28.80 -5.68 6.48
CA ASP A 40 -29.09 -4.32 6.95
C ASP A 40 -27.97 -3.32 6.58
N LEU A 41 -26.71 -3.75 6.67
CA LEU A 41 -25.58 -2.93 6.28
C LEU A 41 -25.54 -2.76 4.75
N ARG A 42 -25.85 -3.81 3.99
CA ARG A 42 -25.97 -3.74 2.54
C ARG A 42 -27.05 -2.75 2.12
N GLU A 43 -28.23 -2.81 2.73
CA GLU A 43 -29.34 -1.88 2.44
C GLU A 43 -29.01 -0.45 2.88
N SER A 44 -28.30 -0.30 4.01
CA SER A 44 -27.76 0.98 4.47
C SER A 44 -26.77 1.57 3.45
N ILE A 45 -25.80 0.79 2.96
CA ILE A 45 -24.87 1.25 1.91
C ILE A 45 -25.65 1.60 0.64
N LYS A 46 -26.57 0.75 0.19
CA LYS A 46 -27.39 0.97 -1.00
C LYS A 46 -28.17 2.28 -0.93
N SER A 47 -29.00 2.43 0.08
CA SER A 47 -29.88 3.61 0.25
C SER A 47 -29.06 4.91 0.42
N LYS A 48 -27.97 4.87 1.18
CA LYS A 48 -27.22 6.07 1.57
C LYS A 48 -26.13 6.46 0.55
N VAL A 49 -25.49 5.49 -0.10
CA VAL A 49 -24.45 5.75 -1.09
C VAL A 49 -25.07 6.07 -2.46
N PHE A 50 -26.08 5.30 -2.88
CA PHE A 50 -26.62 5.35 -4.23
C PHE A 50 -27.95 6.12 -4.35
N GLY A 51 -28.56 6.51 -3.22
CA GLY A 51 -29.69 7.45 -3.21
C GLY A 51 -30.93 6.93 -3.92
N SER A 52 -31.26 5.64 -3.77
CA SER A 52 -32.44 5.02 -4.38
C SER A 52 -33.74 5.56 -3.76
N GLY A 53 -34.16 6.75 -4.18
CA GLY A 53 -35.56 7.10 -4.44
C GLY A 53 -36.55 7.33 -3.29
N ALA A 54 -36.24 7.13 -2.01
CA ALA A 54 -37.25 7.24 -0.96
C ALA A 54 -36.94 8.27 0.15
N SER A 55 -37.67 9.38 0.08
CA SER A 55 -38.08 10.30 1.17
C SER A 55 -37.00 11.03 1.99
N SER A 56 -36.97 12.36 1.79
CA SER A 56 -36.59 13.55 2.61
C SER A 56 -35.74 13.48 3.90
N ALA A 57 -35.42 12.32 4.48
CA ALA A 57 -34.48 12.22 5.57
C ALA A 57 -33.07 12.47 5.05
N LYS A 58 -32.40 13.48 5.61
CA LYS A 58 -31.03 13.89 5.28
C LYS A 58 -30.13 12.65 5.22
N ALA A 59 -29.71 12.25 4.01
CA ALA A 59 -28.84 11.10 3.83
C ALA A 59 -27.60 11.28 4.72
N PRO A 60 -27.20 10.25 5.49
CA PRO A 60 -26.04 10.37 6.36
C PRO A 60 -24.80 10.65 5.52
N SER A 61 -23.90 11.43 6.13
CA SER A 61 -22.63 11.78 5.52
C SER A 61 -21.88 10.51 5.12
N THR A 62 -21.18 10.56 3.99
CA THR A 62 -20.29 9.47 3.55
C THR A 62 -19.28 9.07 4.65
N PRO A 63 -18.64 10.01 5.39
CA PRO A 63 -17.79 9.69 6.53
C PRO A 63 -18.45 8.83 7.61
N LYS A 64 -19.74 9.08 7.91
CA LYS A 64 -20.48 8.32 8.93
C LYS A 64 -20.68 6.86 8.55
N ILE A 65 -21.00 6.60 7.27
CA ILE A 65 -21.13 5.23 6.75
C ILE A 65 -19.79 4.51 6.87
N PHE A 66 -18.68 5.19 6.59
CA PHE A 66 -17.35 4.60 6.75
C PHE A 66 -16.98 4.34 8.17
N ASN A 67 -17.23 5.28 9.06
CA ASN A 67 -16.99 5.05 10.47
C ASN A 67 -17.77 3.81 10.94
N GLN A 68 -19.02 3.63 10.49
CA GLN A 68 -19.78 2.42 10.80
C GLN A 68 -19.12 1.13 10.25
N ILE A 69 -18.72 1.10 8.98
CA ILE A 69 -18.01 -0.06 8.40
C ILE A 69 -16.71 -0.36 9.15
N PHE A 70 -15.94 0.68 9.49
CA PHE A 70 -14.71 0.56 10.26
C PHE A 70 -14.95 0.03 11.68
N GLU A 71 -16.01 0.50 12.34
CA GLU A 71 -16.41 0.03 13.67
C GLU A 71 -16.91 -1.41 13.64
N ASP A 72 -17.58 -1.84 12.57
CA ASP A 72 -18.01 -3.23 12.39
C ASP A 72 -16.80 -4.15 12.16
N ALA A 73 -15.88 -3.74 11.28
CA ALA A 73 -14.67 -4.48 10.95
C ALA A 73 -13.71 -4.58 12.14
N PHE A 74 -13.44 -3.47 12.84
CA PHE A 74 -12.38 -3.39 13.84
C PHE A 74 -12.87 -3.13 15.28
N SER A 75 -14.18 -3.21 15.55
CA SER A 75 -14.83 -2.80 16.81
C SER A 75 -14.96 -1.29 17.01
N SER A 76 -16.07 -0.85 17.61
CA SER A 76 -16.32 0.57 17.96
C SER A 76 -15.32 1.14 18.96
N LYS A 77 -14.76 0.30 19.83
CA LYS A 77 -13.78 0.71 20.85
C LYS A 77 -12.35 0.41 20.40
N HIS A 78 -11.59 1.46 20.10
CA HIS A 78 -10.22 1.34 19.57
C HIS A 78 -9.26 0.66 20.56
N TRP A 79 -9.25 1.10 21.83
CA TRP A 79 -8.37 0.57 22.88
C TRP A 79 -8.86 -0.76 23.47
N THR A 80 -9.30 -1.68 22.63
CA THR A 80 -9.70 -3.03 23.04
C THR A 80 -8.79 -4.07 22.42
N LEU A 81 -8.60 -5.17 23.14
CA LEU A 81 -7.86 -6.32 22.64
C LEU A 81 -8.51 -6.91 21.37
N VAL A 82 -9.82 -6.76 21.21
CA VAL A 82 -10.55 -7.19 20.00
C VAL A 82 -10.11 -6.36 18.79
N CYS A 83 -10.10 -5.03 18.90
CA CYS A 83 -9.63 -4.14 17.84
C CYS A 83 -8.17 -4.43 17.48
N PHE A 84 -7.31 -4.54 18.50
CA PHE A 84 -5.89 -4.84 18.31
C PHE A 84 -5.68 -6.18 17.58
N LYS A 85 -6.33 -7.27 18.04
CA LYS A 85 -6.21 -8.59 17.39
C LYS A 85 -6.66 -8.58 15.94
N ARG A 86 -7.76 -7.91 15.61
CA ARG A 86 -8.26 -7.81 14.23
C ARG A 86 -7.32 -7.00 13.35
N SER A 87 -6.81 -5.87 13.84
CA SER A 87 -5.80 -5.07 13.11
C SER A 87 -4.52 -5.86 12.89
N ALA A 88 -3.97 -6.46 13.94
CA ALA A 88 -2.76 -7.26 13.87
C ALA A 88 -2.90 -8.44 12.91
N LEU A 89 -4.05 -9.12 12.90
CA LEU A 89 -4.32 -10.22 11.96
C LEU A 89 -4.27 -9.73 10.51
N VAL A 90 -4.90 -8.60 10.20
CA VAL A 90 -4.86 -8.00 8.85
C VAL A 90 -3.43 -7.66 8.45
N SER A 91 -2.67 -7.02 9.33
CA SER A 91 -1.25 -6.68 9.10
C SER A 91 -0.39 -7.91 8.84
N VAL A 92 -0.53 -8.96 9.65
CA VAL A 92 0.22 -10.22 9.51
C VAL A 92 -0.13 -10.90 8.19
N VAL A 93 -1.42 -11.00 7.85
CA VAL A 93 -1.86 -11.63 6.60
C VAL A 93 -1.34 -10.84 5.39
N ALA A 94 -1.46 -9.51 5.41
CA ALA A 94 -0.99 -8.66 4.32
C ALA A 94 0.52 -8.81 4.09
N LEU A 95 1.32 -8.70 5.16
CA LEU A 95 2.77 -8.90 5.08
C LEU A 95 3.14 -10.32 4.63
N THR A 96 2.44 -11.33 5.13
CA THR A 96 2.68 -12.73 4.73
C THR A 96 2.42 -12.93 3.25
N VAL A 97 1.33 -12.35 2.71
CA VAL A 97 1.02 -12.43 1.27
C VAL A 97 2.11 -11.76 0.45
N VAL A 98 2.55 -10.55 0.82
CA VAL A 98 3.62 -9.86 0.08
C VAL A 98 4.93 -10.62 0.17
N PHE A 99 5.26 -11.18 1.34
CA PHE A 99 6.44 -12.02 1.53
C PHE A 99 6.39 -13.28 0.66
N LEU A 100 5.26 -14.01 0.66
CA LEU A 100 5.07 -15.20 -0.18
C LEU A 100 5.14 -14.85 -1.67
N TYR A 101 4.51 -13.76 -2.10
CA TYR A 101 4.61 -13.28 -3.48
C TYR A 101 6.06 -12.99 -3.87
N ARG A 102 6.83 -12.38 -2.97
CA ARG A 102 8.25 -12.14 -3.20
C ARG A 102 9.04 -13.45 -3.30
N LEU A 103 8.78 -14.42 -2.42
CA LEU A 103 9.40 -15.75 -2.51
C LEU A 103 9.13 -16.42 -3.85
N LEU A 104 7.89 -16.33 -4.35
CA LEU A 104 7.49 -16.89 -5.63
C LEU A 104 8.15 -16.17 -6.82
N THR A 105 8.31 -14.85 -6.77
CA THR A 105 8.91 -14.06 -7.87
C THR A 105 10.44 -14.08 -7.88
N LEU A 106 11.08 -14.17 -6.71
CA LEU A 106 12.53 -14.42 -6.62
C LEU A 106 12.91 -15.77 -7.21
N HIS A 107 12.02 -16.77 -7.08
CA HIS A 107 12.24 -18.09 -7.67
C HIS A 107 12.29 -18.06 -9.21
N THR A 108 11.66 -17.08 -9.86
CA THR A 108 11.47 -17.09 -11.32
C THR A 108 12.41 -16.17 -12.10
N SER A 109 13.00 -15.13 -11.49
CA SER A 109 13.48 -13.98 -12.28
C SER A 109 14.97 -13.95 -12.62
N HIS A 110 15.94 -14.22 -11.73
CA HIS A 110 17.34 -13.90 -12.10
C HIS A 110 18.48 -14.67 -11.46
N PHE A 111 18.20 -15.72 -10.70
CA PHE A 111 19.26 -16.30 -9.92
C PHE A 111 19.80 -17.59 -10.52
N GLY A 112 20.99 -17.51 -11.11
CA GLY A 112 21.93 -18.62 -11.28
C GLY A 112 22.39 -19.16 -9.92
N TRP A 113 21.42 -19.53 -9.09
CA TRP A 113 21.63 -20.22 -7.83
C TRP A 113 22.22 -21.57 -8.16
N SER A 114 23.49 -21.76 -7.77
CA SER A 114 24.11 -23.07 -7.76
C SER A 114 23.12 -24.12 -7.26
N ASP A 115 23.12 -25.31 -7.86
CA ASP A 115 22.15 -26.39 -7.63
C ASP A 115 21.89 -26.73 -6.14
N GLN A 116 22.72 -26.27 -5.20
CA GLN A 116 22.54 -26.44 -3.77
C GLN A 116 21.45 -25.56 -3.12
N ALA A 117 21.14 -24.39 -3.68
CA ALA A 117 20.21 -23.45 -3.03
C ALA A 117 18.72 -23.71 -3.35
N HIS A 118 18.43 -24.71 -4.18
CA HIS A 118 17.07 -25.20 -4.46
C HIS A 118 16.51 -26.09 -3.33
N SER A 119 17.34 -26.47 -2.36
CA SER A 119 16.89 -27.24 -1.22
C SER A 119 16.36 -26.32 -0.12
N ILE A 120 15.23 -26.68 0.50
CA ILE A 120 14.73 -26.07 1.75
C ILE A 120 15.86 -25.96 2.79
N LYS A 121 16.82 -26.88 2.76
CA LYS A 121 18.01 -26.87 3.63
C LYS A 121 18.99 -25.74 3.33
N GLY A 122 19.19 -25.35 2.06
CA GLY A 122 19.97 -24.17 1.69
C GLY A 122 19.34 -22.89 2.22
N TRP A 123 18.00 -22.79 2.12
CA TRP A 123 17.22 -21.69 2.67
C TRP A 123 17.26 -21.62 4.20
N LEU A 124 17.05 -22.75 4.89
CA LEU A 124 17.19 -22.83 6.33
C LEU A 124 18.63 -22.54 6.77
N ARG A 125 19.62 -22.90 5.96
CA ARG A 125 21.02 -22.58 6.20
C ARG A 125 21.27 -21.08 6.05
N GLU A 126 20.79 -20.39 5.02
CA GLU A 126 20.86 -18.92 4.90
C GLU A 126 20.20 -18.21 6.10
N ILE A 127 18.99 -18.63 6.48
CA ILE A 127 18.28 -18.11 7.67
C ILE A 127 19.10 -18.34 8.96
N SER A 128 19.80 -19.47 9.06
CA SER A 128 20.63 -19.79 10.24
C SER A 128 22.05 -19.24 10.18
N PHE A 129 22.63 -19.02 9.00
CA PHE A 129 23.96 -18.45 8.77
C PHE A 129 23.93 -16.91 8.86
N ALA A 130 22.81 -16.28 8.53
CA ALA A 130 22.48 -14.89 8.88
C ALA A 130 22.24 -14.69 10.41
N GLY A 131 22.57 -15.69 11.23
CA GLY A 131 22.84 -15.55 12.66
C GLY A 131 21.71 -14.96 13.47
N GLY A 132 20.49 -15.48 13.40
CA GLY A 132 19.34 -14.97 14.19
C GLY A 132 18.89 -13.54 13.84
N GLY A 133 19.72 -12.76 13.13
CA GLY A 133 19.47 -11.40 12.71
C GLY A 133 18.33 -11.32 11.71
N ALA A 134 18.30 -12.19 10.69
CA ALA A 134 17.22 -12.20 9.69
C ALA A 134 15.84 -12.47 10.31
N LEU A 135 15.73 -13.46 11.20
CA LEU A 135 14.49 -13.72 11.94
C LEU A 135 14.13 -12.55 12.85
N GLY A 136 15.11 -11.96 13.54
CA GLY A 136 14.91 -10.79 14.39
C GLY A 136 14.44 -9.56 13.60
N VAL A 137 15.02 -9.30 12.44
CA VAL A 137 14.61 -8.23 11.51
C VAL A 137 13.20 -8.49 10.99
N MET A 138 12.89 -9.71 10.57
CA MET A 138 11.54 -10.06 10.11
C MET A 138 10.52 -9.84 11.24
N LEU A 139 10.78 -10.35 12.44
CA LEU A 139 9.91 -10.14 13.60
C LEU A 139 9.76 -8.66 13.93
N ALA A 140 10.85 -7.87 13.86
CA ALA A 140 10.80 -6.44 14.07
C ALA A 140 9.93 -5.72 13.02
N VAL A 141 10.05 -6.07 11.73
CA VAL A 141 9.21 -5.51 10.67
C VAL A 141 7.74 -5.86 10.89
N TYR A 142 7.43 -7.11 11.25
CA TYR A 142 6.06 -7.52 11.55
C TYR A 142 5.49 -6.75 12.74
N LEU A 143 6.24 -6.65 13.83
CA LEU A 143 5.82 -5.90 15.02
C LEU A 143 5.62 -4.41 14.71
N MET A 144 6.57 -3.81 14.00
CA MET A 144 6.49 -2.42 13.55
C MET A 144 5.22 -2.19 12.70
N ASN A 145 4.95 -3.07 11.74
CA ASN A 145 3.77 -2.95 10.88
C ASN A 145 2.46 -3.10 11.67
N ILE A 146 2.38 -4.08 12.58
CA ILE A 146 1.21 -4.26 13.47
C ILE A 146 0.94 -3.01 14.30
N LEU A 147 1.98 -2.43 14.89
CA LEU A 147 1.85 -1.22 15.72
C LEU A 147 1.48 0.00 14.89
N THR A 148 2.09 0.16 13.72
CA THR A 148 1.84 1.28 12.83
C THR A 148 0.41 1.22 12.27
N ASP A 149 -0.04 0.04 11.83
CA ASP A 149 -1.43 -0.16 11.38
C ASP A 149 -2.43 0.12 12.49
N PHE A 150 -2.16 -0.36 13.71
CA PHE A 150 -3.04 -0.10 14.85
C PHE A 150 -3.12 1.40 15.17
N ALA A 151 -1.99 2.11 15.17
CA ALA A 151 -1.95 3.56 15.38
C ALA A 151 -2.61 4.35 14.24
N SER A 152 -2.35 3.97 12.99
CA SER A 152 -2.97 4.53 11.80
C SER A 152 -4.49 4.39 11.85
N LEU A 153 -4.99 3.23 12.27
CA LEU A 153 -6.42 2.98 12.42
C LEU A 153 -7.09 3.91 13.46
N TYR A 154 -6.42 4.24 14.57
CA TYR A 154 -6.90 5.26 15.50
C TYR A 154 -7.00 6.63 14.81
N GLN A 155 -5.94 6.99 14.11
CA GLN A 155 -5.79 8.25 13.41
C GLN A 155 -6.85 8.42 12.32
N THR A 156 -7.14 7.39 11.53
CA THR A 156 -8.24 7.40 10.55
C THR A 156 -9.61 7.60 11.21
N ARG A 157 -9.87 6.99 12.38
CA ARG A 157 -11.13 7.23 13.12
C ARG A 157 -11.27 8.68 13.57
N LEU A 158 -10.17 9.29 14.02
CA LEU A 158 -10.19 10.71 14.39
C LEU A 158 -10.51 11.59 13.18
N VAL A 159 -9.88 11.31 12.03
CA VAL A 159 -10.16 12.04 10.78
C VAL A 159 -11.63 11.87 10.37
N LEU A 160 -12.18 10.66 10.41
CA LEU A 160 -13.57 10.39 10.06
C LEU A 160 -14.57 11.13 10.98
N ARG A 161 -14.30 11.21 12.29
CA ARG A 161 -15.13 11.99 13.23
C ARG A 161 -15.13 13.47 12.88
N ILE A 162 -13.96 14.04 12.60
CA ILE A 162 -13.83 15.44 12.18
C ILE A 162 -14.57 15.70 10.85
N MET A 163 -14.55 14.73 9.94
CA MET A 163 -15.26 14.83 8.66
C MET A 163 -16.78 14.73 8.83
N ASP A 164 -17.27 13.91 9.76
CA ASP A 164 -18.72 13.77 10.03
C ASP A 164 -19.32 15.10 10.50
N ASP A 165 -18.64 15.79 11.43
CA ASP A 165 -19.09 17.10 11.96
C ASP A 165 -19.24 18.17 10.87
N LYS A 166 -18.39 18.13 9.84
CA LYS A 166 -18.34 19.16 8.80
C LYS A 166 -19.14 18.83 7.55
N ASN A 167 -19.71 17.63 7.45
CA ASN A 167 -20.45 17.13 6.28
C ASN A 167 -19.73 17.37 4.94
N SER A 168 -18.40 17.40 4.94
CA SER A 168 -17.57 17.62 3.75
C SER A 168 -16.57 16.49 3.60
N ILE A 169 -16.61 15.78 2.47
CA ILE A 169 -15.51 14.91 2.04
C ILE A 169 -14.46 15.83 1.41
N ALA A 170 -13.79 16.63 2.24
CA ALA A 170 -12.73 17.49 1.72
C ALA A 170 -11.50 16.61 1.50
N LEU A 171 -11.03 16.51 0.26
CA LEU A 171 -9.78 15.85 -0.15
C LEU A 171 -8.60 16.15 0.78
N ARG A 172 -8.60 17.35 1.41
CA ARG A 172 -7.65 17.74 2.47
C ARG A 172 -7.56 16.77 3.64
N TYR A 173 -8.66 16.14 4.06
CA TYR A 173 -8.69 15.18 5.16
C TYR A 173 -8.10 13.83 4.76
N VAL A 174 -8.32 13.45 3.50
CA VAL A 174 -7.71 12.26 2.90
C VAL A 174 -6.19 12.42 2.81
N PHE A 175 -5.75 13.60 2.36
CA PHE A 175 -4.33 13.94 2.33
C PHE A 175 -3.72 14.01 3.72
N LEU A 176 -4.42 14.63 4.68
CA LEU A 176 -3.99 14.68 6.08
C LEU A 176 -3.87 13.27 6.68
N ASP A 177 -4.81 12.38 6.39
CA ASP A 177 -4.78 10.99 6.85
C ASP A 177 -3.52 10.27 6.35
N ALA A 178 -3.25 10.32 5.04
CA ALA A 178 -2.05 9.71 4.48
C ALA A 178 -0.75 10.35 4.98
N LEU A 179 -0.72 11.67 5.16
CA LEU A 179 0.45 12.35 5.71
C LEU A 179 0.72 11.89 7.15
N LEU A 180 -0.31 11.77 7.97
CA LEU A 180 -0.18 11.28 9.34
C LEU A 180 0.24 9.81 9.37
N THR A 181 -0.32 8.96 8.50
CA THR A 181 0.11 7.56 8.35
C THR A 181 1.58 7.47 7.94
N PHE A 182 2.02 8.30 7.00
CA PHE A 182 3.42 8.39 6.58
C PHE A 182 4.34 8.79 7.73
N LEU A 183 3.99 9.86 8.46
CA LEU A 183 4.77 10.33 9.61
C LEU A 183 4.83 9.27 10.73
N LEU A 184 3.72 8.58 10.99
CA LEU A 184 3.68 7.46 11.94
C LEU A 184 4.62 6.33 11.52
N TYR A 185 4.60 5.96 10.24
CA TYR A 185 5.49 4.94 9.71
C TYR A 185 6.96 5.34 9.80
N VAL A 186 7.32 6.57 9.41
CA VAL A 186 8.69 7.08 9.52
C VAL A 186 9.16 7.06 10.97
N LEU A 187 8.33 7.56 11.90
CA LEU A 187 8.68 7.64 13.31
C LEU A 187 8.85 6.26 13.95
N LEU A 188 7.87 5.37 13.76
CA LEU A 188 7.91 4.01 14.32
C LEU A 188 8.99 3.18 13.63
N GLY A 189 9.11 3.27 12.30
CA GLY A 189 10.12 2.56 11.54
C GLY A 189 11.54 2.96 11.90
N TYR A 190 11.79 4.27 12.07
CA TYR A 190 13.06 4.76 12.59
C TYR A 190 13.36 4.21 13.99
N THR A 191 12.37 4.24 14.88
CA THR A 191 12.52 3.75 16.26
C THR A 191 12.82 2.25 16.27
N PHE A 192 12.08 1.47 15.49
CA PHE A 192 12.29 0.03 15.36
C PHE A 192 13.64 -0.29 14.71
N ALA A 193 14.04 0.41 13.65
CA ALA A 193 15.35 0.24 13.04
C ALA A 193 16.47 0.46 14.06
N LYS A 194 16.39 1.53 14.87
CA LYS A 194 17.36 1.78 15.95
C LYS A 194 17.40 0.66 16.99
N ILE A 195 16.24 0.19 17.45
CA ILE A 195 16.15 -0.92 18.42
C ILE A 195 16.75 -2.18 17.81
N THR A 196 16.30 -2.57 16.62
CA THR A 196 16.76 -3.76 15.89
C THR A 196 18.27 -3.74 15.73
N VAL A 197 18.86 -2.64 15.28
CA VAL A 197 20.32 -2.51 15.15
C VAL A 197 21.00 -2.61 16.52
N ALA A 198 20.54 -1.83 17.51
CA ALA A 198 21.19 -1.76 18.81
C ALA A 198 21.24 -3.10 19.54
N TYR A 199 20.23 -3.96 19.33
CA TYR A 199 20.11 -5.25 20.01
C TYR A 199 20.52 -6.46 19.16
N LEU A 200 20.36 -6.42 17.84
CA LEU A 200 20.66 -7.56 16.96
C LEU A 200 22.04 -7.50 16.33
N VAL A 201 22.71 -6.35 16.32
CA VAL A 201 24.06 -6.22 15.74
C VAL A 201 25.05 -5.73 16.80
N PRO A 202 25.54 -6.62 17.68
CA PRO A 202 26.54 -6.27 18.68
C PRO A 202 27.79 -5.70 18.00
N GLY A 203 28.18 -4.47 18.35
CA GLY A 203 29.39 -3.82 17.85
C GLY A 203 29.18 -2.61 16.93
N ILE A 204 27.95 -2.33 16.47
CA ILE A 204 27.67 -1.12 15.67
C ILE A 204 27.20 0.02 16.58
N GLY A 205 28.15 0.68 17.25
CA GLY A 205 27.88 1.90 18.04
C GLY A 205 27.56 3.14 17.18
N GLU A 206 27.73 3.06 15.87
CA GLU A 206 27.69 4.21 14.95
C GLU A 206 26.30 4.54 14.39
N LEU A 207 25.28 3.71 14.59
CA LEU A 207 23.91 4.03 14.13
C LEU A 207 23.21 5.12 14.97
N ASN A 208 23.88 5.64 16.00
CA ASN A 208 23.45 6.85 16.70
C ASN A 208 23.45 8.11 15.81
N TYR A 209 24.16 8.11 14.67
CA TYR A 209 24.28 9.28 13.79
C TYR A 209 23.11 9.51 12.82
N TYR A 210 22.23 8.52 12.62
CA TYR A 210 21.11 8.68 11.68
C TYR A 210 19.93 9.36 12.37
N SER A 211 19.42 10.43 11.74
CA SER A 211 18.22 11.14 12.15
C SER A 211 16.96 10.52 11.51
N PRO A 212 15.74 10.80 12.01
CA PRO A 212 14.50 10.41 11.34
C PRO A 212 14.39 10.95 9.90
N LEU A 213 15.01 12.10 9.62
CA LEU A 213 15.05 12.69 8.29
C LEU A 213 15.83 11.79 7.32
N ASP A 214 16.99 11.28 7.73
CA ASP A 214 17.81 10.39 6.90
C ASP A 214 17.06 9.09 6.57
N PHE A 215 16.29 8.55 7.53
CA PHE A 215 15.41 7.40 7.30
C PHE A 215 14.27 7.70 6.32
N SER A 216 13.68 8.91 6.38
CA SER A 216 12.65 9.30 5.43
C SER A 216 13.19 9.51 4.01
N VAL A 217 14.39 10.08 3.86
CA VAL A 217 15.06 10.22 2.56
C VAL A 217 15.34 8.84 1.97
N PHE A 218 15.85 7.91 2.78
CA PHE A 218 16.05 6.52 2.39
C PHE A 218 14.76 5.85 1.87
N LEU A 219 13.63 6.03 2.58
CA LEU A 219 12.34 5.48 2.12
C LEU A 219 11.87 6.11 0.80
N ILE A 220 12.04 7.43 0.64
CA ILE A 220 11.64 8.15 -0.57
C ILE A 220 12.48 7.73 -1.77
N ASP A 221 13.81 7.69 -1.63
CA ASP A 221 14.71 7.22 -2.69
C ASP A 221 14.36 5.83 -3.16
N GLY A 222 14.09 4.98 -2.18
CA GLY A 222 13.67 3.64 -2.42
C GLY A 222 12.34 3.50 -3.18
N LEU A 223 11.32 4.25 -2.77
CA LEU A 223 9.97 4.18 -3.35
C LEU A 223 9.91 4.74 -4.76
N PHE A 224 10.68 5.78 -5.05
CA PHE A 224 10.61 6.49 -6.32
C PHE A 224 11.78 6.17 -7.26
N ASN A 225 12.68 5.28 -6.84
CA ASN A 225 13.94 4.99 -7.54
C ASN A 225 14.64 6.28 -7.97
N THR A 226 14.66 7.27 -7.08
CA THR A 226 15.20 8.60 -7.38
C THR A 226 16.67 8.69 -7.00
N SER A 227 17.40 9.59 -7.66
CA SER A 227 18.76 9.96 -7.28
C SER A 227 18.77 11.03 -6.17
N ILE A 228 17.76 11.09 -5.28
CA ILE A 228 17.72 12.11 -4.22
C ILE A 228 18.85 11.81 -3.23
N SER A 229 19.14 10.54 -2.94
CA SER A 229 20.30 10.10 -2.15
C SER A 229 21.63 10.52 -2.76
N ASP A 230 21.79 10.39 -4.08
CA ASP A 230 22.99 10.87 -4.78
C ASP A 230 23.13 12.40 -4.72
N TRP A 231 22.00 13.11 -4.84
CA TRP A 231 21.98 14.57 -4.72
C TRP A 231 22.26 15.01 -3.28
N TYR A 232 21.65 14.36 -2.29
CA TYR A 232 21.82 14.63 -0.87
C TYR A 232 23.24 14.25 -0.41
N GLY A 233 23.79 13.13 -0.89
CA GLY A 233 25.17 12.70 -0.70
C GLY A 233 26.21 13.68 -1.24
N LYS A 234 25.90 14.36 -2.34
CA LYS A 234 26.77 15.39 -2.92
C LYS A 234 26.72 16.73 -2.19
N HIS A 235 25.63 17.04 -1.47
CA HIS A 235 25.39 18.38 -0.91
C HIS A 235 25.29 18.41 0.63
N ALA A 236 25.10 17.28 1.28
CA ALA A 236 25.16 17.15 2.74
C ALA A 236 26.61 16.85 3.18
N SER A 237 27.02 17.49 4.28
CA SER A 237 28.24 17.18 5.05
C SER A 237 28.32 15.67 5.43
N PRO A 238 29.42 15.14 6.00
CA PRO A 238 29.94 13.79 5.72
C PRO A 238 29.32 12.51 6.36
N PRO A 239 28.13 12.43 7.02
CA PRO A 239 27.65 11.14 7.52
C PRO A 239 27.35 10.09 6.43
N LEU A 240 27.19 10.48 5.16
CA LEU A 240 26.89 9.53 4.08
C LEU A 240 28.06 8.59 3.72
N GLY A 241 29.30 8.93 4.09
CA GLY A 241 30.42 7.99 3.99
C GLY A 241 30.22 6.75 4.87
N ALA A 242 29.58 6.90 6.04
CA ALA A 242 29.19 5.79 6.89
C ALA A 242 28.00 5.01 6.32
N TYR A 243 27.16 5.63 5.48
CA TYR A 243 26.07 4.98 4.77
C TYR A 243 26.58 4.12 3.61
N GLU A 244 27.42 4.67 2.75
CA GLU A 244 28.10 3.90 1.68
C GLU A 244 28.94 2.77 2.29
N TYR A 245 29.63 3.03 3.41
CA TYR A 245 30.39 2.02 4.14
C TYR A 245 29.49 0.96 4.80
N ALA A 246 28.35 1.34 5.39
CA ALA A 246 27.39 0.39 5.95
C ALA A 246 26.69 -0.43 4.86
N LYS A 247 26.29 0.21 3.76
CA LYS A 247 25.73 -0.41 2.54
C LYS A 247 26.70 -1.45 1.97
N ALA A 248 27.98 -1.08 1.84
CA ALA A 248 29.02 -1.93 1.26
C ALA A 248 29.55 -3.03 2.20
N ASN A 249 29.65 -2.78 3.52
CA ASN A 249 30.33 -3.70 4.44
C ASN A 249 29.43 -4.48 5.40
N TYR A 250 28.24 -3.97 5.74
CA TYR A 250 27.38 -4.58 6.76
C TYR A 250 26.02 -4.97 6.25
N LEU A 251 25.51 -4.26 5.25
CA LEU A 251 24.17 -4.47 4.79
C LEU A 251 24.13 -5.49 3.66
N ASN A 252 25.06 -5.50 2.69
CA ASN A 252 24.98 -6.41 1.52
C ASN A 252 23.52 -6.62 1.07
N MET A 253 22.72 -5.55 1.22
CA MET A 253 21.28 -5.61 1.18
C MET A 253 21.01 -5.66 -0.31
N ASP A 254 20.91 -6.88 -0.83
CA ASP A 254 20.41 -7.10 -2.17
C ASP A 254 19.07 -6.39 -2.28
N ASP A 255 18.66 -6.06 -3.50
CA ASP A 255 17.36 -5.44 -3.80
C ASP A 255 16.18 -6.16 -3.10
N SER A 256 16.36 -7.42 -2.67
CA SER A 256 15.42 -8.18 -1.83
C SER A 256 15.08 -7.55 -0.47
N ASP A 257 16.01 -6.91 0.23
CA ASP A 257 15.74 -6.39 1.58
C ASP A 257 14.90 -5.12 1.56
N TYR A 258 15.09 -4.29 0.54
CA TYR A 258 14.26 -3.12 0.27
C TYR A 258 12.80 -3.50 0.04
N VAL A 259 12.54 -4.66 -0.59
CA VAL A 259 11.17 -5.14 -0.83
C VAL A 259 10.42 -5.39 0.46
N LEU A 260 11.06 -5.89 1.53
CA LEU A 260 10.35 -6.14 2.80
C LEU A 260 9.98 -4.82 3.50
N TYR A 261 10.85 -3.82 3.43
CA TYR A 261 10.54 -2.48 3.93
C TYR A 261 9.44 -1.81 3.10
N TYR A 262 9.49 -1.87 1.76
CA TYR A 262 8.39 -1.35 0.92
C TYR A 262 7.09 -2.11 1.12
N ALA A 263 7.17 -3.44 1.28
CA ALA A 263 6.02 -4.26 1.60
C ALA A 263 5.37 -3.76 2.89
N SER A 264 6.17 -3.58 3.95
CA SER A 264 5.68 -3.04 5.21
C SER A 264 5.13 -1.62 5.09
N PHE A 265 5.82 -0.76 4.34
CA PHE A 265 5.35 0.59 4.06
C PHE A 265 3.99 0.54 3.37
N ALA A 266 3.89 -0.18 2.25
CA ALA A 266 2.66 -0.33 1.47
C ALA A 266 1.52 -0.95 2.28
N THR A 267 1.81 -1.96 3.11
CA THR A 267 0.80 -2.58 3.98
C THR A 267 0.35 -1.66 5.09
N THR A 268 1.19 -0.72 5.55
CA THR A 268 0.78 0.29 6.54
C THR A 268 -0.31 1.21 5.99
N PHE A 269 -0.24 1.53 4.68
CA PHE A 269 -1.31 2.30 4.03
C PHE A 269 -2.58 1.49 3.81
N LEU A 270 -2.60 0.18 4.04
CA LEU A 270 -3.80 -0.64 3.84
C LEU A 270 -4.94 -0.22 4.78
N THR A 271 -4.63 0.36 5.94
CA THR A 271 -5.66 0.92 6.84
C THR A 271 -6.18 2.27 6.32
N SER A 272 -5.30 3.12 5.81
CA SER A 272 -5.62 4.44 5.23
C SER A 272 -6.31 4.33 3.85
N ILE A 273 -5.97 3.32 3.04
CA ILE A 273 -6.44 3.17 1.65
C ILE A 273 -7.95 3.08 1.56
N TRP A 274 -8.61 2.57 2.59
CA TRP A 274 -10.07 2.56 2.68
C TRP A 274 -10.67 3.96 2.60
N LEU A 275 -10.02 4.96 3.21
CA LEU A 275 -10.48 6.35 3.14
C LEU A 275 -10.26 6.93 1.73
N TRP A 276 -9.18 6.55 1.04
CA TRP A 276 -8.91 6.93 -0.35
C TRP A 276 -9.89 6.32 -1.34
N ILE A 277 -10.04 4.99 -1.28
CA ILE A 277 -10.98 4.20 -2.09
C ILE A 277 -12.34 4.86 -2.03
N THR A 278 -12.73 5.35 -0.87
CA THR A 278 -14.09 5.78 -0.64
C THR A 278 -14.30 7.24 -0.96
N ALA A 279 -13.32 8.10 -0.64
CA ALA A 279 -13.30 9.49 -1.06
C ALA A 279 -13.32 9.62 -2.59
N ILE A 280 -12.71 8.68 -3.31
CA ILE A 280 -12.62 8.72 -4.78
C ILE A 280 -13.74 7.90 -5.43
N SER A 281 -13.93 6.63 -5.04
CA SER A 281 -14.87 5.74 -5.74
C SER A 281 -16.33 6.12 -5.51
N ILE A 282 -16.73 6.62 -4.34
CA ILE A 282 -18.16 6.97 -4.13
C ILE A 282 -18.60 8.14 -5.01
N PRO A 283 -17.88 9.27 -5.06
CA PRO A 283 -18.24 10.35 -5.98
C PRO A 283 -18.30 9.87 -7.43
N LEU A 284 -17.37 9.02 -7.86
CA LEU A 284 -17.37 8.46 -9.21
C LEU A 284 -18.57 7.55 -9.47
N VAL A 285 -18.87 6.66 -8.54
CA VAL A 285 -20.06 5.81 -8.59
C VAL A 285 -21.33 6.67 -8.66
N ARG A 286 -21.44 7.72 -7.84
CA ARG A 286 -22.57 8.67 -7.88
C ARG A 286 -22.64 9.41 -9.22
N ALA A 287 -21.50 9.80 -9.78
CA ALA A 287 -21.43 10.45 -11.09
C ALA A 287 -21.89 9.49 -12.22
N VAL A 288 -21.48 8.23 -12.16
CA VAL A 288 -21.96 7.16 -13.05
C VAL A 288 -23.47 7.00 -12.94
N TYR A 289 -24.03 7.06 -11.73
CA TYR A 289 -25.47 6.93 -11.48
C TYR A 289 -26.30 8.15 -11.92
N ALA A 290 -25.75 9.35 -11.74
CA ALA A 290 -26.40 10.59 -12.14
C ALA A 290 -26.38 10.79 -13.67
N SER A 291 -25.49 10.11 -14.37
CA SER A 291 -25.35 10.24 -15.82
C SER A 291 -26.52 9.61 -16.58
N LYS A 292 -27.09 10.37 -17.51
CA LYS A 292 -28.14 9.91 -18.44
C LYS A 292 -27.58 9.31 -19.74
N ASN A 293 -26.25 9.18 -19.87
CA ASN A 293 -25.63 8.68 -21.09
C ASN A 293 -25.91 7.17 -21.27
N SER A 294 -26.25 6.75 -22.49
CA SER A 294 -26.58 5.35 -22.81
C SER A 294 -25.41 4.38 -22.57
N ILE A 295 -24.17 4.81 -22.82
CA ILE A 295 -22.96 4.00 -22.56
C ILE A 295 -22.79 3.82 -21.05
N ILE A 296 -22.93 4.90 -20.28
CA ILE A 296 -22.81 4.85 -18.83
C ILE A 296 -23.96 4.04 -18.21
N THR A 297 -25.14 4.06 -18.82
CA THR A 297 -26.27 3.20 -18.41
C THR A 297 -25.95 1.72 -18.60
N ARG A 298 -25.23 1.34 -19.66
CA ARG A 298 -24.71 -0.03 -19.81
C ARG A 298 -23.65 -0.34 -18.75
N ALA A 299 -22.69 0.57 -18.51
CA ALA A 299 -21.69 0.39 -17.45
C ALA A 299 -22.33 0.20 -16.06
N ARG A 300 -23.42 0.93 -15.78
CA ARG A 300 -24.22 0.79 -14.55
C ARG A 300 -24.75 -0.64 -14.38
N SER A 301 -25.22 -1.28 -15.45
CA SER A 301 -25.69 -2.67 -15.39
C SER A 301 -24.58 -3.67 -15.01
N LEU A 302 -23.31 -3.38 -15.32
CA LEU A 302 -22.18 -4.20 -14.93
C LEU A 302 -21.81 -4.05 -13.44
N LEU A 303 -22.11 -2.90 -12.83
CA LEU A 303 -21.79 -2.64 -11.43
C LEU A 303 -22.80 -3.27 -10.45
N ASP A 304 -24.01 -3.62 -10.89
CA ASP A 304 -25.08 -4.26 -10.10
C ASP A 304 -25.19 -3.73 -8.65
N THR A 305 -25.18 -2.40 -8.48
CA THR A 305 -25.07 -1.78 -7.15
C THR A 305 -26.26 -2.07 -6.25
N ASP A 306 -27.38 -2.47 -6.84
CA ASP A 306 -28.61 -2.77 -6.12
C ASP A 306 -28.51 -4.08 -5.34
N LYS A 307 -27.69 -5.02 -5.84
CA LYS A 307 -27.44 -6.30 -5.20
C LYS A 307 -26.08 -6.37 -4.51
N LYS A 308 -25.06 -5.69 -5.08
CA LYS A 308 -23.66 -5.82 -4.67
C LYS A 308 -22.95 -4.47 -4.56
N PRO A 309 -23.40 -3.59 -3.65
CA PRO A 309 -22.91 -2.22 -3.55
C PRO A 309 -21.41 -2.13 -3.23
N LEU A 310 -20.86 -3.05 -2.42
CA LEU A 310 -19.44 -3.03 -2.09
C LEU A 310 -18.61 -3.53 -3.28
N GLN A 311 -19.07 -4.56 -3.98
CA GLN A 311 -18.41 -5.02 -5.21
C GLN A 311 -18.31 -3.88 -6.25
N ALA A 312 -19.35 -3.07 -6.40
CA ALA A 312 -19.32 -1.93 -7.31
C ALA A 312 -18.20 -0.91 -6.97
N ILE A 313 -18.02 -0.61 -5.68
CA ILE A 313 -16.93 0.25 -5.20
C ILE A 313 -15.57 -0.39 -5.54
N GLY A 314 -15.44 -1.70 -5.31
CA GLY A 314 -14.24 -2.47 -5.63
C GLY A 314 -13.91 -2.47 -7.12
N VAL A 315 -14.89 -2.64 -8.00
CA VAL A 315 -14.71 -2.60 -9.45
C VAL A 315 -14.24 -1.21 -9.91
N VAL A 316 -14.86 -0.13 -9.42
CA VAL A 316 -14.43 1.23 -9.74
C VAL A 316 -13.01 1.47 -9.25
N PHE A 317 -12.68 1.02 -8.04
CA PHE A 317 -11.32 1.15 -7.52
C PHE A 317 -10.30 0.34 -8.31
N ALA A 318 -10.60 -0.91 -8.65
CA ALA A 318 -9.74 -1.76 -9.47
C ALA A 318 -9.49 -1.16 -10.86
N LEU A 319 -10.49 -0.49 -11.44
CA LEU A 319 -10.36 0.22 -12.71
C LEU A 319 -9.49 1.47 -12.57
N LEU A 320 -9.64 2.25 -11.49
CA LEU A 320 -8.76 3.39 -11.20
C LEU A 320 -7.31 2.93 -11.00
N PHE A 321 -7.10 1.86 -10.23
CA PHE A 321 -5.79 1.29 -9.99
C PHE A 321 -5.14 0.79 -11.29
N PHE A 322 -5.93 0.10 -12.14
CA PHE A 322 -5.47 -0.34 -13.44
C PHE A 322 -5.07 0.84 -14.34
N MET A 323 -5.92 1.87 -14.44
CA MET A 323 -5.61 3.07 -15.22
C MET A 323 -4.37 3.80 -14.69
N PHE A 324 -4.20 3.87 -13.38
CA PHE A 324 -3.02 4.43 -12.75
C PHE A 324 -1.76 3.63 -13.11
N GLY A 325 -1.83 2.30 -13.03
CA GLY A 325 -0.72 1.42 -13.44
C GLY A 325 -0.33 1.63 -14.89
N VAL A 326 -1.29 1.63 -15.81
CA VAL A 326 -1.07 1.93 -17.23
C VAL A 326 -0.42 3.31 -17.43
N LEU A 327 -0.90 4.33 -16.73
CA LEU A 327 -0.34 5.67 -16.80
C LEU A 327 1.12 5.71 -16.33
N VAL A 328 1.44 5.08 -15.20
CA VAL A 328 2.81 4.99 -14.67
C VAL A 328 3.72 4.27 -15.66
N THR A 329 3.30 3.14 -16.22
CA THR A 329 4.06 2.41 -17.25
C THR A 329 4.31 3.27 -18.49
N LEU A 330 3.30 4.00 -18.96
CA LEU A 330 3.46 4.90 -20.12
C LEU A 330 4.44 6.05 -19.84
N ILE A 331 4.39 6.63 -18.64
CA ILE A 331 5.33 7.69 -18.22
C ILE A 331 6.75 7.14 -18.14
N GLY A 332 6.96 5.97 -17.50
CA GLY A 332 8.28 5.34 -17.41
C GLY A 332 8.90 5.12 -18.80
N LYS A 333 8.12 4.54 -19.72
CA LYS A 333 8.51 4.35 -21.12
C LYS A 333 8.82 5.64 -21.87
N MET A 334 8.06 6.70 -21.60
CA MET A 334 8.32 8.01 -22.19
C MET A 334 9.63 8.61 -21.66
N VAL A 335 9.94 8.43 -20.38
CA VAL A 335 11.21 8.87 -19.78
C VAL A 335 12.39 8.11 -20.37
N GLU A 336 12.29 6.79 -20.52
CA GLU A 336 13.30 5.95 -21.20
C GLU A 336 13.55 6.42 -22.63
N LEU A 337 12.48 6.65 -23.41
CA LEU A 337 12.60 7.14 -24.79
C LEU A 337 13.28 8.52 -24.85
N ILE A 338 12.96 9.43 -23.93
CA ILE A 338 13.59 10.74 -23.86
C ILE A 338 15.08 10.58 -23.54
N HIS A 339 15.43 9.74 -22.57
CA HIS A 339 16.81 9.48 -22.20
C HIS A 339 17.62 8.94 -23.39
N ASP A 340 17.09 7.96 -24.12
CA ASP A 340 17.74 7.37 -25.30
C ASP A 340 17.95 8.38 -26.44
N VAL A 341 17.02 9.33 -26.62
CA VAL A 341 17.15 10.38 -27.64
C VAL A 341 18.19 11.43 -27.26
N TRP A 342 18.40 11.71 -25.98
CA TRP A 342 19.33 12.74 -25.51
C TRP A 342 20.77 12.25 -25.32
N VAL A 343 20.98 10.94 -25.17
CA VAL A 343 22.31 10.33 -24.97
C VAL A 343 23.02 10.02 -26.29
N VAL A 344 22.30 10.06 -27.41
CA VAL A 344 22.83 9.92 -28.79
C VAL A 344 23.13 11.30 -29.37
#